data_AF-O74956-F1
#
_entry.id   AF-O74956-F1
#
_cell.length_a   1.000
_cell.length_b   1.000
_cell.length_c   1.000
_cell.angle_alpha   90.00
_cell.angle_beta   90.00
_cell.angle_gamma   90.00
#
_symmetry.space_group_name_H-M   'P 1'
#
loop_
_entity.id
_entity.type
_entity.pdbx_description
1 polymer ?
#
loop_
_entity_poly.entity_id
_entity_poly.type
_entity_poly.pdbx_seq_one_letter_code
_entity_poly.pdbx_strand_id
1 'polypeptide(L)'
;MQLHYVFSHLQNSFRARKSLASVPNCNSVLELCAVLYHQGFLSSIQRGDIHGPDALPTITTRQNVATRRLWLGLKYFEGKPVLHYIRAVSKPSRKVNLTPSELLQFAKGRKVSFVNGLEPAEVGIVETKHGIMSIDDAIKNNLGGNVICRVK
;
A
#
# COMPACT_ATOMS: atom_id res chain seq x y z
N MET A 1 9.17 2.65 9.00
CA MET A 1 9.14 1.53 9.96
C MET A 1 7.80 0.76 9.98
N GLN A 2 6.65 1.36 9.64
CA GLN A 2 5.34 0.66 9.73
C GLN A 2 4.83 -0.06 8.46
N LEU A 3 5.30 0.29 7.26
CA LEU A 3 4.68 -0.24 6.02
C LEU A 3 4.80 -1.77 5.90
N HIS A 4 5.95 -2.35 6.28
CA HIS A 4 6.15 -3.81 6.25
C HIS A 4 5.18 -4.58 7.14
N TYR A 5 4.86 -4.03 8.31
CA TYR A 5 3.84 -4.60 9.19
C TYR A 5 2.46 -4.53 8.55
N VAL A 6 2.12 -3.42 7.89
CA VAL A 6 0.84 -3.27 7.19
C VAL A 6 0.73 -4.29 6.04
N PHE A 7 1.82 -4.55 5.31
CA PHE A 7 1.85 -5.56 4.25
C PHE A 7 1.51 -6.95 4.79
N SER A 8 2.21 -7.40 5.83
CA SER A 8 1.96 -8.72 6.41
C SER A 8 0.59 -8.80 7.08
N HIS A 9 0.15 -7.73 7.75
CA HIS A 9 -1.17 -7.67 8.38
C HIS A 9 -2.31 -7.75 7.37
N LEU A 10 -2.23 -6.99 6.28
CA LEU A 10 -3.20 -7.06 5.19
C LEU A 10 -3.22 -8.45 4.57
N GLN A 11 -2.05 -9.01 4.25
CA GLN A 11 -1.97 -10.35 3.66
C GLN A 11 -2.60 -11.42 4.56
N ASN A 12 -2.35 -11.36 5.87
CA ASN A 12 -2.97 -12.27 6.83
C ASN A 12 -4.48 -12.05 6.95
N SER A 13 -4.94 -10.80 6.89
CA SER A 13 -6.36 -10.47 6.97
C SER A 13 -7.14 -10.95 5.73
N PHE A 14 -6.55 -10.82 4.55
CA PHE A 14 -7.11 -11.36 3.31
C PHE A 14 -7.20 -12.89 3.36
N ARG A 15 -6.13 -13.56 3.80
CA ARG A 15 -6.10 -15.03 4.00
C ARG A 15 -7.14 -15.51 5.00
N ALA A 16 -7.34 -14.77 6.08
CA ALA A 16 -8.35 -15.06 7.10
C ALA A 16 -9.79 -14.74 6.66
N ARG A 17 -10.00 -14.23 5.43
CA ARG A 17 -11.31 -13.84 4.90
C ARG A 17 -12.06 -12.82 5.77
N LYS A 18 -11.33 -11.86 6.36
CA LYS A 18 -11.93 -10.78 7.14
C LYS A 18 -12.57 -9.74 6.21
N SER A 19 -13.73 -9.21 6.58
CA SER A 19 -14.35 -8.09 5.85
C SER A 19 -13.62 -6.76 6.09
N LEU A 20 -13.10 -6.58 7.31
CA LEU A 20 -12.43 -5.36 7.76
C LEU A 20 -11.07 -5.68 8.39
N ALA A 21 -10.09 -4.80 8.16
CA ALA A 21 -8.79 -4.82 8.83
C ALA A 21 -8.47 -3.46 9.44
N SER A 22 -7.82 -3.45 10.60
CA SER A 22 -7.40 -2.20 11.26
C SER A 22 -5.88 -2.04 11.18
N VAL A 23 -5.44 -0.85 10.75
CA VAL A 23 -4.02 -0.50 10.61
C VAL A 23 -3.71 0.81 11.35
N PRO A 24 -2.46 1.07 11.73
CA PRO A 24 -2.08 2.32 12.39
C PRO A 24 -2.44 3.55 11.54
N ASN A 25 -2.96 4.61 12.18
CA ASN A 25 -3.28 5.86 11.51
C ASN A 25 -2.00 6.71 11.34
N CYS A 26 -1.30 6.53 10.22
CA CYS A 26 -0.11 7.29 9.88
C CYS A 26 -0.18 7.75 8.43
N ASN A 27 0.41 8.91 8.09
CA ASN A 27 0.29 9.50 6.75
C ASN A 27 0.78 8.58 5.63
N SER A 28 1.95 7.95 5.79
CA SER A 28 2.45 7.00 4.79
C SER A 28 1.58 5.75 4.65
N VAL A 29 0.96 5.29 5.74
CA VAL A 29 0.00 4.17 5.67
C VAL A 29 -1.28 4.61 4.96
N LEU A 30 -1.75 5.84 5.22
CA LEU A 30 -2.92 6.41 4.55
C LEU A 30 -2.68 6.56 3.04
N GLU A 31 -1.53 7.09 2.63
CA GLU A 31 -1.15 7.22 1.21
C GLU A 31 -1.07 5.85 0.53
N LEU A 32 -0.42 4.86 1.16
CA LEU A 32 -0.41 3.48 0.67
C LEU A 32 -1.83 2.94 0.48
N CYS A 33 -2.68 3.09 1.50
CA CYS A 33 -4.06 2.61 1.45
C CYS A 33 -4.85 3.32 0.35
N ALA A 34 -4.66 4.63 0.17
CA ALA A 34 -5.28 5.40 -0.89
C ALA A 34 -4.90 4.87 -2.28
N VAL A 35 -3.62 4.56 -2.51
CA VAL A 35 -3.17 3.92 -3.76
C VAL A 35 -3.85 2.57 -3.96
N LEU A 36 -3.90 1.72 -2.91
CA LEU A 36 -4.58 0.42 -2.99
C LEU A 36 -6.09 0.55 -3.28
N TYR A 37 -6.74 1.58 -2.74
CA TYR A 37 -8.15 1.87 -3.00
C TYR A 37 -8.38 2.36 -4.44
N HIS A 38 -7.56 3.30 -4.92
CA HIS A 38 -7.66 3.80 -6.30
C HIS A 38 -7.38 2.71 -7.35
N GLN A 39 -6.48 1.77 -7.04
CA GLN A 39 -6.20 0.60 -7.87
C GLN A 39 -7.25 -0.51 -7.71
N GLY A 40 -8.23 -0.35 -6.80
CA GLY A 40 -9.37 -1.25 -6.65
C GLY A 40 -9.12 -2.50 -5.80
N PHE A 41 -7.99 -2.58 -5.07
CA PHE A 41 -7.68 -3.68 -4.14
C PHE A 41 -8.47 -3.61 -2.83
N LEU A 42 -8.77 -2.39 -2.37
CA LEU A 42 -9.57 -2.13 -1.17
C LEU A 42 -10.97 -1.64 -1.55
N SER A 43 -11.97 -2.00 -0.74
CA SER A 43 -13.35 -1.55 -0.91
C SER A 43 -13.63 -0.20 -0.25
N SER A 44 -12.97 0.12 0.86
CA SER A 44 -13.18 1.38 1.58
C SER A 44 -11.99 1.69 2.50
N ILE A 45 -11.84 2.98 2.83
CA ILE A 45 -10.89 3.47 3.84
C ILE A 45 -11.68 4.38 4.78
N GLN A 46 -11.67 4.08 6.06
CA GLN A 46 -12.37 4.85 7.10
C GLN A 46 -11.44 5.11 8.28
N ARG A 47 -11.59 6.25 8.94
CA ARG A 47 -10.92 6.51 10.21
C ARG A 47 -11.78 5.95 11.35
N GLY A 48 -11.13 5.55 12.43
CA GLY A 48 -11.80 4.99 13.59
C GLY A 48 -10.92 4.98 14.83
N ASP A 49 -11.39 4.30 15.86
CA ASP A 49 -10.61 3.98 17.05
C ASP A 49 -10.13 2.52 17.01
N ILE A 50 -9.72 2.00 18.16
CA ILE A 50 -9.27 0.60 18.29
C ILE A 50 -10.42 -0.42 18.20
N HIS A 51 -11.66 0.00 18.40
CA HIS A 51 -12.84 -0.85 18.45
C HIS A 51 -13.55 -0.94 17.10
N GLY A 52 -13.56 0.14 16.32
CA GLY A 52 -14.25 0.16 15.04
C GLY A 52 -14.06 1.44 14.23
N PRO A 53 -14.58 1.46 12.99
CA PRO A 53 -14.66 2.69 12.20
C PRO A 53 -15.59 3.71 12.88
N ASP A 54 -15.24 4.99 12.78
CA ASP A 54 -16.07 6.06 13.32
C ASP A 54 -17.38 6.17 12.49
N ALA A 55 -18.54 6.22 13.16
CA ALA A 55 -19.81 6.47 12.48
C ALA A 55 -19.92 7.93 11.99
N LEU A 56 -19.31 8.87 12.72
CA LEU A 56 -19.20 10.28 12.38
C LEU A 56 -17.73 10.71 12.37
N PRO A 57 -17.28 11.53 11.40
CA PRO A 57 -15.89 11.96 11.33
C PRO A 57 -15.43 12.64 12.63
N THR A 58 -14.52 11.99 13.36
CA THR A 58 -13.94 12.53 14.59
C THR A 58 -12.61 13.21 14.29
N ILE A 59 -12.46 14.46 14.76
CA ILE A 59 -11.18 15.18 14.61
C ILE A 59 -10.06 14.47 15.39
N THR A 60 -8.89 14.34 14.78
CA THR A 60 -7.72 13.78 15.47
C THR A 60 -7.06 14.87 16.30
N THR A 61 -7.05 14.70 17.62
CA THR A 61 -6.46 15.62 18.60
C THR A 61 -5.33 14.93 19.36
N ARG A 62 -4.55 15.69 20.13
CA ARG A 62 -3.48 15.13 20.97
C ARG A 62 -3.99 14.09 21.98
N GLN A 63 -5.26 14.18 22.39
CA GLN A 63 -5.86 13.28 23.38
C GLN A 63 -6.26 11.92 22.78
N ASN A 64 -6.66 11.86 21.50
CA ASN A 64 -7.15 10.63 20.88
C ASN A 64 -6.19 10.01 19.87
N VAL A 65 -5.11 10.70 19.49
CA VAL A 65 -4.18 10.25 18.43
C VAL A 65 -3.65 8.83 18.66
N ALA A 66 -3.41 8.43 19.91
CA ALA A 66 -2.90 7.11 20.27
C ALA A 66 -3.91 5.97 20.01
N THR A 67 -5.22 6.23 20.11
CA THR A 67 -6.27 5.23 19.89
C THR A 67 -6.76 5.21 18.44
N ARG A 68 -6.42 6.22 17.63
CA ARG A 68 -6.88 6.31 16.23
C ARG A 68 -6.29 5.20 15.36
N ARG A 69 -7.14 4.60 14.53
CA ARG A 69 -6.77 3.60 13.52
C ARG A 69 -7.40 3.94 12.17
N LEU A 70 -6.88 3.31 11.12
CA LEU A 70 -7.52 3.24 9.81
C LEU A 70 -8.17 1.87 9.67
N TRP A 71 -9.44 1.87 9.30
CA TRP A 71 -10.23 0.70 9.01
C TRP A 71 -10.37 0.53 7.50
N LEU A 72 -9.97 -0.63 7.00
CA LEU A 72 -9.89 -0.95 5.58
C LEU A 72 -10.92 -2.01 5.24
N GLY A 73 -11.81 -1.72 4.29
CA GLY A 73 -12.70 -2.71 3.69
C GLY A 73 -11.93 -3.61 2.75
N LEU A 74 -11.86 -4.90 3.05
CA LEU A 74 -11.17 -5.88 2.22
C LEU A 74 -12.10 -6.37 1.11
N LYS A 75 -11.62 -6.36 -0.13
CA LYS A 75 -12.43 -6.69 -1.30
C LYS A 75 -12.26 -8.16 -1.70
N TYR A 76 -13.38 -8.83 -1.94
CA TYR A 76 -13.42 -10.21 -2.43
C TYR A 76 -14.28 -10.27 -3.70
N PHE A 77 -13.85 -11.09 -4.65
CA PHE A 77 -14.58 -11.34 -5.89
C PHE A 77 -14.67 -12.85 -6.09
N GLU A 78 -15.88 -13.37 -6.32
CA GLU A 78 -16.14 -14.82 -6.48
C GLU A 78 -15.51 -15.67 -5.36
N GLY A 79 -15.60 -15.19 -4.11
CA GLY A 79 -15.03 -15.88 -2.94
C GLY A 79 -13.50 -15.85 -2.84
N LYS A 80 -12.79 -15.21 -3.78
CA LYS A 80 -11.33 -15.03 -3.77
C LYS A 80 -10.95 -13.60 -3.34
N PRO A 81 -9.84 -13.40 -2.61
CA PRO A 81 -9.37 -12.07 -2.27
C PRO A 81 -8.90 -11.34 -3.54
N VAL A 82 -9.31 -10.08 -3.70
CA VAL A 82 -8.83 -9.24 -4.81
C VAL A 82 -7.33 -8.95 -4.67
N LEU A 83 -6.85 -8.78 -3.43
CA LEU A 83 -5.42 -8.75 -3.13
C LEU A 83 -4.94 -10.16 -2.76
N HIS A 84 -4.30 -10.84 -3.72
CA HIS A 84 -3.64 -12.13 -3.53
C HIS A 84 -2.37 -12.03 -2.69
N TYR A 85 -1.51 -11.04 -2.98
CA TYR A 85 -0.33 -10.78 -2.19
C TYR A 85 0.13 -9.32 -2.22
N ILE A 86 0.85 -8.96 -1.17
CA ILE A 86 1.60 -7.72 -1.08
C ILE A 86 3.02 -8.07 -0.64
N ARG A 87 3.99 -7.86 -1.53
CA ARG A 87 5.40 -8.22 -1.28
C ARG A 87 6.25 -6.97 -1.24
N ALA A 88 7.02 -6.82 -0.16
CA ALA A 88 8.00 -5.75 -0.05
C ALA A 88 9.10 -5.92 -1.10
N VAL A 89 9.39 -4.86 -1.85
CA VAL A 89 10.50 -4.81 -2.82
C VAL A 89 11.71 -4.18 -2.15
N SER A 90 11.55 -2.97 -1.63
CA SER A 90 12.49 -2.31 -0.73
C SER A 90 12.35 -2.87 0.68
N LYS A 91 13.46 -3.11 1.40
CA LYS A 91 13.50 -3.53 2.80
C LYS A 91 14.25 -2.48 3.64
N PRO A 92 14.05 -2.40 4.97
CA PRO A 92 14.78 -1.45 5.80
C PRO A 92 16.30 -1.65 5.73
N SER A 93 16.74 -2.90 5.58
CA SER A 93 18.15 -3.26 5.40
C SER A 93 18.72 -2.96 4.01
N ARG A 94 17.87 -2.89 2.99
CA ARG A 94 18.28 -2.60 1.61
C ARG A 94 17.15 -1.95 0.83
N LYS A 95 17.28 -0.64 0.63
CA LYS A 95 16.32 0.14 -0.15
C LYS A 95 16.50 -0.05 -1.65
N VAL A 96 15.42 0.03 -2.41
CA VAL A 96 15.41 -0.09 -3.87
C VAL A 96 14.99 1.25 -4.46
N ASN A 97 15.96 2.15 -4.61
CA ASN A 97 15.75 3.46 -5.21
C ASN A 97 16.03 3.36 -6.71
N LEU A 98 15.04 3.70 -7.53
CA LEU A 98 15.13 3.65 -8.99
C LEU A 98 14.92 5.05 -9.58
N THR A 99 15.69 5.35 -10.62
CA THR A 99 15.50 6.52 -11.48
C THR A 99 14.23 6.39 -12.33
N PRO A 100 13.69 7.49 -12.93
CA PRO A 100 12.50 7.41 -13.78
C PRO A 100 12.65 6.41 -14.95
N SER A 101 13.83 6.38 -15.57
CA SER A 101 14.15 5.43 -16.65
C SER A 101 14.17 3.99 -16.15
N GLU A 102 14.75 3.75 -14.99
CA GLU A 102 14.75 2.44 -14.32
C GLU A 102 13.36 1.98 -13.89
N LEU A 103 12.50 2.88 -13.40
CA LEU A 103 11.10 2.57 -13.10
C LEU A 103 10.35 2.12 -14.35
N LEU A 104 10.59 2.76 -15.50
CA LEU A 104 10.02 2.33 -16.77
C LEU A 104 10.48 0.92 -17.16
N GLN A 105 11.76 0.59 -16.96
CA GLN A 105 12.27 -0.76 -17.21
C GLN A 105 11.67 -1.79 -16.24
N PHE A 106 11.53 -1.43 -14.97
CA PHE A 106 10.94 -2.26 -13.94
C PHE A 106 9.45 -2.54 -14.22
N ALA A 107 8.70 -1.52 -14.64
CA ALA A 107 7.30 -1.66 -15.04
C ALA A 107 7.12 -2.53 -16.29
N LYS A 108 8.08 -2.51 -17.23
CA LYS A 108 8.13 -3.40 -18.40
C LYS A 108 8.53 -4.85 -18.07
N GLY A 109 8.67 -5.20 -16.79
CA GLY A 109 9.06 -6.55 -16.36
C GLY A 109 10.55 -6.86 -16.51
N ARG A 110 11.39 -5.88 -16.87
CA ARG A 110 12.83 -6.10 -16.97
C ARG A 110 13.48 -6.10 -15.59
N LYS A 111 14.56 -6.87 -15.45
CA LYS A 111 15.38 -6.85 -14.24
C LYS A 111 16.10 -5.51 -14.13
N VAL A 112 15.98 -4.88 -12.97
CA VAL A 112 16.61 -3.58 -12.69
C VAL A 112 17.36 -3.68 -11.37
N SER A 113 18.63 -3.26 -11.39
CA SER A 113 19.58 -3.41 -10.28
C SER A 113 19.66 -4.87 -9.79
N PHE A 114 18.93 -5.21 -8.73
CA PHE A 114 18.93 -6.51 -8.06
C PHE A 114 17.50 -7.05 -7.83
N VAL A 115 16.50 -6.46 -8.48
CA VAL A 115 15.09 -6.87 -8.39
C VAL A 115 14.55 -7.24 -9.77
N ASN A 116 13.74 -8.30 -9.82
CA ASN A 116 12.97 -8.63 -11.02
C ASN A 116 11.88 -7.57 -11.21
N GLY A 117 11.56 -7.26 -12.47
CA GLY A 117 10.49 -6.32 -12.80
C GLY A 117 9.11 -6.80 -12.35
N LEU A 118 8.09 -6.03 -12.69
CA LEU A 118 6.70 -6.40 -12.44
C LEU A 118 6.26 -7.56 -13.33
N GLU A 119 5.55 -8.50 -12.73
CA GLU A 119 4.84 -9.54 -13.46
C GLU A 119 3.50 -8.99 -14.01
N PRO A 120 2.88 -9.65 -15.01
CA PRO A 120 1.56 -9.27 -15.49
C PRO A 120 0.54 -9.21 -14.35
N ALA A 121 -0.27 -8.15 -14.36
CA ALA A 121 -1.25 -7.80 -13.34
C ALA A 121 -0.69 -7.44 -11.94
N GLU A 122 0.63 -7.28 -11.79
CA GLU A 122 1.19 -6.65 -10.60
C GLU A 122 1.15 -5.13 -10.71
N VAL A 123 0.86 -4.46 -9.60
CA VAL A 123 1.02 -3.02 -9.44
C VAL A 123 2.22 -2.74 -8.54
N GLY A 124 3.17 -1.95 -9.05
CA GLY A 124 4.27 -1.41 -8.25
C GLY A 124 3.84 -0.15 -7.50
N ILE A 125 4.24 -0.04 -6.23
CA ILE A 125 4.00 1.16 -5.41
C ILE A 125 5.36 1.78 -5.05
N VAL A 126 5.48 3.07 -5.29
CA VAL A 126 6.73 3.83 -5.20
C VAL A 126 6.56 5.01 -4.24
N GLU A 127 7.51 5.18 -3.33
CA GLU A 127 7.66 6.37 -2.49
C GLU A 127 8.51 7.39 -3.25
N THR A 128 7.89 8.50 -3.64
CA THR A 128 8.54 9.60 -4.35
C THR A 128 8.67 10.82 -3.43
N LYS A 129 9.31 11.88 -3.93
CA LYS A 129 9.36 13.18 -3.24
C LYS A 129 7.98 13.81 -2.98
N HIS A 130 6.94 13.40 -3.71
CA HIS A 130 5.58 13.90 -3.57
C HIS A 130 4.65 12.95 -2.79
N GLY A 131 5.20 11.90 -2.16
CA GLY A 131 4.44 10.88 -1.44
C GLY A 131 4.40 9.54 -2.16
N ILE A 132 3.60 8.63 -1.63
CA ILE A 132 3.43 7.27 -2.14
C ILE A 132 2.40 7.25 -3.27
N MET A 133 2.78 6.69 -4.42
CA MET A 133 1.94 6.60 -5.62
C MET A 133 2.16 5.29 -6.37
N SER A 134 1.31 5.02 -7.37
CA SER A 134 1.51 3.90 -8.28
C SER A 134 2.75 4.12 -9.16
N ILE A 135 3.35 3.04 -9.64
CA ILE A 135 4.51 3.13 -10.54
C ILE A 135 4.15 3.86 -11.85
N ASP A 136 2.93 3.70 -12.33
CA ASP A 136 2.46 4.33 -13.56
C ASP A 136 2.36 5.85 -13.38
N ASP A 137 1.87 6.31 -12.23
CA ASP A 137 1.79 7.74 -11.92
C ASP A 137 3.18 8.34 -11.68
N ALA A 138 4.10 7.59 -11.08
CA ALA A 138 5.50 8.02 -10.96
C ALA A 138 6.17 8.18 -12.32
N ILE A 139 5.96 7.24 -13.25
CA ILE A 139 6.48 7.31 -14.63
C ILE A 139 5.87 8.48 -15.39
N LYS A 140 4.55 8.68 -15.32
CA LYS A 140 3.85 9.80 -15.99
C LYS A 140 4.39 11.16 -15.54
N ASN A 141 4.69 11.31 -14.26
CA ASN A 141 5.24 12.56 -13.69
C ASN A 141 6.77 12.65 -13.79
N ASN A 142 7.43 11.70 -14.46
CA ASN A 142 8.90 11.60 -14.57
C ASN A 142 9.62 11.65 -13.21
N LEU A 143 9.07 10.94 -12.22
CA LEU A 143 9.58 10.88 -10.86
C LEU A 143 10.29 9.55 -10.62
N GLY A 144 11.49 9.63 -10.03
CA GLY A 144 12.16 8.48 -9.42
C GLY A 144 11.69 8.28 -7.98
N GLY A 145 12.07 7.16 -7.38
CA GLY A 145 11.73 6.89 -5.99
C GLY A 145 12.10 5.52 -5.49
N ASN A 146 11.71 5.25 -4.25
CA ASN A 146 11.93 3.99 -3.56
C ASN A 146 10.76 3.04 -3.85
N VAL A 147 11.00 1.93 -4.55
CA VAL A 147 9.96 0.94 -4.84
C VAL A 147 9.64 0.14 -3.58
N ILE A 148 8.52 0.44 -2.93
CA ILE A 148 8.21 -0.08 -1.60
C ILE A 148 7.69 -1.52 -1.68
N CYS A 149 6.71 -1.76 -2.55
CA CYS A 149 6.07 -3.05 -2.67
C CYS A 149 5.50 -3.29 -4.07
N ARG A 150 5.23 -4.57 -4.35
CA ARG A 150 4.45 -5.03 -5.48
C ARG A 150 3.20 -5.74 -4.96
N VAL A 151 2.08 -5.50 -5.62
CA VAL A 151 0.76 -5.97 -5.18
C VAL A 151 0.07 -6.66 -6.34
N LYS A 152 -0.60 -7.77 -6.05
CA LYS A 152 -1.45 -8.52 -6.97
C LYS A 152 -2.64 -9.05 -6.22
#